data_AF-A0A8J7W225-F1
#
_entry.id   AF-A0A8J7W225-F1
#
_cell.length_a   1.000
_cell.length_b   1.000
_cell.length_c   1.000
_cell.angle_alpha   90.00
_cell.angle_beta   90.00
_cell.angle_gamma   90.00
#
_symmetry.space_group_name_H-M   'P 1'
#
loop_
_entity.id
_entity.type
_entity.pdbx_description
1 polymer ?
#
loop_
_entity_poly.entity_id
_entity_poly.type
_entity_poly.pdbx_seq_one_letter_code
_entity_poly.pdbx_strand_id
1 'polypeptide(L)'
;MTQSNNISVNTNEIEQPLNQENAKSALFDQHHSLVNVAEVIAKEKVSEVIKRMEVCDCSKCTNDVLALALNYLPTKYVTSDAGKQYIQLNAYKKQFETDVVAALIKACLVVKSSPNHE
;
A
#
# COMPACT_ATOMS: atom_id res chain seq x y z
N MET A 1 -17.32 47.36 52.22
CA MET A 1 -18.72 47.52 51.76
C MET A 1 -18.65 47.64 50.23
N THR A 2 -18.79 46.55 49.49
CA THR A 2 -20.07 46.11 48.86
C THR A 2 -20.63 47.24 47.97
N GLN A 3 -20.85 47.14 46.67
CA GLN A 3 -21.35 46.08 45.77
C GLN A 3 -21.04 46.55 44.33
N SER A 4 -20.52 45.70 43.44
CA SER A 4 -21.26 44.83 42.48
C SER A 4 -21.89 45.54 41.27
N ASN A 5 -21.38 45.15 40.10
CA ASN A 5 -22.03 44.85 38.81
C ASN A 5 -23.00 45.84 38.16
N ASN A 6 -22.77 46.12 36.86
CA ASN A 6 -23.66 45.58 35.83
C ASN A 6 -22.98 45.46 34.46
N ILE A 7 -22.99 44.20 33.99
CA ILE A 7 -22.70 43.72 32.65
C ILE A 7 -23.89 44.08 31.75
N SER A 8 -23.59 44.58 30.56
CA SER A 8 -24.44 44.43 29.37
C SER A 8 -23.54 44.38 28.15
N VAL A 9 -22.96 43.21 27.88
CA VAL A 9 -22.53 42.90 26.52
C VAL A 9 -23.48 41.85 26.00
N ASN A 10 -24.16 42.30 24.94
CA ASN A 10 -25.28 41.68 24.27
C ASN A 10 -24.90 40.28 23.77
N THR A 11 -25.74 39.32 24.15
CA THR A 11 -25.79 37.94 23.66
C THR A 11 -26.27 37.94 22.22
N ASN A 12 -25.38 37.61 21.30
CA ASN A 12 -25.62 36.83 20.08
C ASN A 12 -24.49 37.14 19.10
N GLU A 13 -23.54 36.21 18.96
CA GLU A 13 -23.14 35.66 17.66
C GLU A 13 -21.95 34.69 17.82
N ILE A 14 -22.27 33.43 17.51
CA ILE A 14 -21.39 32.40 16.98
C ILE A 14 -20.53 31.64 18.01
N GLU A 15 -21.20 30.79 18.80
CA GLU A 15 -20.63 29.48 19.13
C GLU A 15 -20.79 28.57 17.90
N GLN A 16 -19.67 28.16 17.29
CA GLN A 16 -19.60 26.91 16.54
C GLN A 16 -18.44 26.09 17.10
N PRO A 17 -18.69 24.87 17.61
CA PRO A 17 -17.67 24.07 18.27
C PRO A 17 -16.60 23.64 17.28
N LEU A 18 -15.34 23.69 17.74
CA LEU A 18 -14.16 23.20 17.05
C LEU A 18 -14.38 21.71 16.73
N ASN A 19 -14.72 21.41 15.47
CA ASN A 19 -15.01 20.06 15.00
C ASN A 19 -13.75 19.18 15.11
N GLN A 20 -13.70 18.37 16.17
CA GLN A 20 -12.58 17.50 16.54
C GLN A 20 -12.34 16.32 15.57
N GLU A 21 -13.16 16.15 14.53
CA GLU A 21 -12.96 15.08 13.54
C GLU A 21 -12.02 15.47 12.39
N ASN A 22 -11.83 16.76 12.12
CA ASN A 22 -11.01 17.23 10.99
C ASN A 22 -9.50 17.32 11.31
N ALA A 23 -9.09 17.07 12.54
CA ALA A 23 -7.67 17.11 12.94
C ALA A 23 -6.92 15.78 12.69
N LYS A 24 -7.62 14.68 12.41
CA LYS A 24 -6.99 13.38 12.12
C LYS A 24 -6.57 13.21 10.65
N SER A 25 -7.14 13.98 9.73
CA SER A 25 -6.81 13.89 8.29
C SER A 25 -5.57 14.71 7.90
N ALA A 26 -5.15 15.67 8.74
CA ALA A 26 -3.99 16.54 8.49
C ALA A 26 -2.64 15.97 9.00
N LEU A 27 -2.63 14.77 9.57
CA LEU A 27 -1.42 14.07 10.05
C LEU A 27 -0.93 12.99 9.08
N PHE A 28 -1.57 12.81 7.93
CA PHE A 28 -1.12 11.88 6.89
C PHE A 28 -0.28 12.59 5.82
N ASP A 29 0.76 11.89 5.38
CA ASP A 29 1.65 12.19 4.25
C ASP A 29 2.90 13.06 4.46
N GLN A 30 3.69 12.74 5.50
CA GLN A 30 5.15 12.88 5.40
C GLN A 30 5.92 11.64 5.88
N HIS A 31 5.44 10.44 5.55
CA HIS A 31 6.24 9.23 5.69
C HIS A 31 6.97 8.92 4.38
N HIS A 32 8.25 9.31 4.31
CA HIS A 32 9.18 8.90 3.26
C HIS A 32 9.46 7.39 3.39
N SER A 33 8.54 6.56 2.90
CA SER A 33 8.68 5.10 2.94
C SER A 33 9.47 4.61 1.73
N LEU A 34 10.41 3.70 1.96
CA LEU A 34 11.15 3.01 0.92
C LEU A 34 10.32 1.82 0.43
N VAL A 35 10.09 1.74 -0.88
CA VAL A 35 9.18 0.76 -1.49
C VAL A 35 9.88 0.04 -2.62
N ASN A 36 9.85 -1.29 -2.64
CA ASN A 36 10.25 -2.07 -3.80
C ASN A 36 9.12 -2.08 -4.83
N VAL A 37 9.37 -1.53 -6.02
CA VAL A 37 8.39 -1.45 -7.11
C VAL A 37 7.92 -2.84 -7.52
N ALA A 38 8.83 -3.82 -7.61
CA ALA A 38 8.49 -5.19 -7.98
C ALA A 38 7.57 -5.84 -6.92
N GLU A 39 7.77 -5.52 -5.64
CA GLU A 39 6.95 -6.05 -4.55
C GLU A 39 5.52 -5.53 -4.58
N VAL A 40 5.32 -4.25 -4.89
CA VAL A 40 3.98 -3.66 -5.06
C VAL A 40 3.23 -4.40 -6.17
N ILE A 41 3.84 -4.50 -7.35
CA ILE A 41 3.21 -5.14 -8.51
C ILE A 41 3.00 -6.64 -8.27
N ALA A 42 3.95 -7.33 -7.63
CA ALA A 42 3.83 -8.75 -7.34
C ALA A 42 2.65 -9.03 -6.39
N LYS A 43 2.48 -8.22 -5.33
CA LYS A 43 1.34 -8.34 -4.41
C LYS A 43 0.01 -8.04 -5.10
N GLU A 44 -0.04 -7.11 -6.04
CA GLU A 44 -1.25 -6.84 -6.84
C GLU A 44 -1.62 -8.00 -7.76
N LYS A 45 -0.64 -8.73 -8.31
CA LYS A 45 -0.85 -9.74 -9.37
C LYS A 45 -0.89 -11.18 -8.89
N VAL A 46 -0.30 -11.48 -7.72
CA VAL A 46 -0.09 -12.87 -7.26
C VAL A 46 -1.38 -13.68 -7.22
N SER A 47 -2.48 -13.12 -6.70
CA SER A 47 -3.76 -13.84 -6.57
C SER A 47 -4.33 -14.25 -7.94
N GLU A 48 -4.23 -13.36 -8.93
CA GLU A 48 -4.68 -13.65 -10.30
C GLU A 48 -3.84 -14.76 -10.94
N VAL A 49 -2.52 -14.71 -10.77
CA VAL A 49 -1.59 -15.68 -11.33
C VAL A 49 -1.72 -17.05 -10.66
N ILE A 50 -1.82 -17.11 -9.32
CA ILE A 50 -2.05 -18.36 -8.57
C ILE A 50 -3.32 -19.06 -9.05
N LYS A 51 -4.41 -18.30 -9.18
CA LYS A 51 -5.70 -18.84 -9.66
C LYS A 51 -5.59 -19.37 -11.09
N ARG A 52 -4.93 -18.62 -11.99
CA ARG A 52 -4.74 -19.03 -13.40
C ARG A 52 -3.84 -20.26 -13.54
N MET A 53 -2.84 -20.38 -12.69
CA MET A 53 -1.88 -21.50 -12.69
C MET A 53 -2.37 -22.70 -11.88
N GLU A 54 -3.55 -22.60 -11.23
CA GLU A 54 -4.15 -23.62 -10.38
C GLU A 54 -3.17 -24.10 -9.29
N VAL A 55 -2.52 -23.14 -8.63
CA VAL A 55 -1.69 -23.37 -7.44
C VAL A 55 -2.54 -23.20 -6.19
N CYS A 56 -2.19 -23.87 -5.09
CA CYS A 56 -2.81 -23.62 -3.80
C CYS A 56 -2.69 -22.14 -3.40
N ASP A 57 -3.79 -21.56 -2.93
CA ASP A 57 -3.92 -20.15 -2.56
C ASP A 57 -3.81 -19.90 -1.05
N CYS A 58 -3.31 -20.88 -0.27
CA CYS A 58 -3.06 -20.66 1.14
C CYS A 58 -1.97 -19.59 1.34
N SER A 59 -1.94 -18.98 2.53
CA SER A 59 -1.01 -17.90 2.85
C SER A 59 0.45 -18.31 2.66
N LYS A 60 0.80 -19.56 3.02
CA LYS A 60 2.16 -20.08 2.87
C LYS A 60 2.57 -20.27 1.41
N CYS A 61 1.75 -20.96 0.61
CA CYS A 61 2.02 -21.11 -0.83
C CYS A 61 2.08 -19.75 -1.55
N THR A 62 1.22 -18.81 -1.17
CA THR A 62 1.26 -17.44 -1.71
C THR A 62 2.57 -16.73 -1.35
N ASN A 63 3.02 -16.85 -0.10
CA ASN A 63 4.29 -16.27 0.34
C ASN A 63 5.50 -16.94 -0.33
N ASP A 64 5.48 -18.25 -0.53
CA ASP A 64 6.53 -18.99 -1.23
C ASP A 64 6.63 -18.55 -2.69
N VAL A 65 5.48 -18.40 -3.38
CA VAL A 65 5.43 -17.86 -4.75
C VAL A 65 6.01 -16.46 -4.80
N LEU A 66 5.61 -15.57 -3.89
CA LEU A 66 6.13 -14.21 -3.80
C LEU A 66 7.64 -14.21 -3.53
N ALA A 67 8.11 -15.00 -2.58
CA ALA A 67 9.52 -15.06 -2.21
C ALA A 67 10.39 -15.52 -3.38
N LEU A 68 9.98 -16.61 -4.06
CA LEU A 68 10.69 -17.12 -5.23
C LEU A 68 10.70 -16.11 -6.39
N ALA A 69 9.56 -15.48 -6.67
CA ALA A 69 9.47 -14.49 -7.74
C ALA A 69 10.30 -13.24 -7.44
N LEU A 70 10.20 -12.69 -6.22
CA LEU A 70 10.91 -11.47 -5.82
C LEU A 70 12.42 -11.66 -5.72
N ASN A 71 12.88 -12.85 -5.30
CA ASN A 71 14.31 -13.18 -5.29
C ASN A 71 14.89 -13.33 -6.70
N TYR A 72 14.06 -13.62 -7.70
CA TYR A 72 14.49 -13.73 -9.10
C TYR A 72 14.52 -12.37 -9.83
N LEU A 73 13.74 -11.39 -9.36
CA LEU A 73 13.60 -10.09 -10.01
C LEU A 73 14.70 -9.11 -9.55
N PRO A 74 15.16 -8.20 -10.43
CA PRO A 74 16.03 -7.11 -10.01
C PRO A 74 15.29 -6.19 -9.04
N THR A 75 15.88 -5.93 -7.87
CA THR A 75 15.29 -5.04 -6.87
C THR A 75 15.35 -3.59 -7.35
N LYS A 76 14.23 -2.88 -7.23
CA LYS A 76 14.16 -1.43 -7.48
C LYS A 76 13.39 -0.74 -6.39
N TYR A 77 14.12 -0.03 -5.54
CA TYR A 77 13.53 0.73 -4.44
C TYR A 77 13.34 2.19 -4.81
N VAL A 78 12.20 2.73 -4.41
CA VAL A 78 11.81 4.12 -4.62
C VAL A 78 11.20 4.70 -3.34
N THR A 79 11.18 6.02 -3.22
CA THR A 79 10.64 6.71 -2.05
C THR A 79 9.28 7.32 -2.38
N SER A 80 8.37 7.38 -1.41
CA SER A 80 6.91 7.60 -1.58
C SER A 80 6.46 8.61 -2.64
N ASP A 81 7.14 9.75 -2.80
CA ASP A 81 6.71 10.81 -3.73
C ASP A 81 7.28 10.62 -5.15
N ALA A 82 8.58 10.35 -5.26
CA ALA A 82 9.23 10.09 -6.55
C ALA A 82 8.87 8.71 -7.11
N GLY A 83 8.60 7.75 -6.23
CA GLY A 83 8.25 6.37 -6.55
C GLY A 83 6.86 6.22 -7.14
N LYS A 84 5.86 6.95 -6.61
CA LYS A 84 4.54 7.03 -7.24
C LYS A 84 4.63 7.57 -8.67
N GLN A 85 5.41 8.63 -8.88
CA GLN A 85 5.60 9.23 -10.20
C GLN A 85 6.35 8.28 -11.15
N TYR A 86 7.35 7.53 -10.67
CA TYR A 86 8.06 6.53 -11.45
C TYR A 86 7.15 5.37 -11.90
N ILE A 87 6.27 4.88 -11.02
CA ILE A 87 5.27 3.86 -11.34
C ILE A 87 4.20 4.40 -12.30
N GLN A 88 3.91 5.71 -12.28
CA GLN A 88 2.94 6.33 -13.17
C GLN A 88 3.41 6.46 -14.63
N LEU A 89 4.69 6.28 -14.93
CA LEU A 89 5.16 6.19 -16.31
C LEU A 89 4.67 4.87 -16.93
N ASN A 90 3.54 4.93 -17.64
CA ASN A 90 2.82 3.78 -18.21
C ASN A 90 3.71 2.78 -18.97
N ALA A 91 4.75 3.24 -19.67
CA ALA A 91 5.70 2.36 -20.36
C ALA A 91 6.57 1.55 -19.39
N TYR A 92 7.09 2.20 -18.35
CA TYR A 92 7.91 1.57 -17.31
C TYR A 92 7.10 0.58 -16.48
N LYS A 93 5.86 0.94 -16.12
CA LYS A 93 4.93 0.05 -15.41
C LYS A 93 4.67 -1.23 -16.21
N LYS A 94 4.40 -1.12 -17.51
CA LYS A 94 4.08 -2.26 -18.37
C LYS A 94 5.23 -3.25 -18.51
N GLN A 95 6.47 -2.75 -18.61
CA GLN A 95 7.65 -3.62 -18.67
C GLN A 95 7.83 -4.38 -17.35
N PHE A 96 7.78 -3.66 -16.22
CA PHE A 96 7.87 -4.27 -14.90
C PHE A 96 6.78 -5.30 -14.64
N GLU A 97 5.55 -4.99 -15.03
CA GLU A 97 4.41 -5.90 -14.89
C GLU A 97 4.62 -7.19 -15.68
N THR A 98 5.17 -7.10 -16.89
CA THR A 98 5.46 -8.28 -17.71
C THR A 98 6.52 -9.17 -17.05
N ASP A 99 7.61 -8.58 -16.56
CA ASP A 99 8.69 -9.30 -15.88
C ASP A 99 8.19 -9.94 -14.58
N VAL A 100 7.40 -9.22 -13.79
CA VAL A 100 6.80 -9.70 -12.54
C VAL A 100 5.86 -10.88 -12.81
N VAL A 101 4.97 -10.77 -13.79
CA VAL A 101 4.05 -11.86 -14.15
C VAL A 101 4.83 -13.10 -14.61
N ALA A 102 5.87 -12.92 -15.43
CA ALA A 102 6.72 -14.04 -15.86
C ALA A 102 7.44 -14.72 -14.67
N ALA A 103 7.95 -13.95 -13.72
CA ALA A 103 8.57 -14.47 -12.51
C ALA A 103 7.56 -15.22 -11.61
N LEU A 104 6.36 -14.67 -11.43
CA LEU A 104 5.27 -15.32 -10.69
C LEU A 104 4.86 -16.64 -11.34
N ILE A 105 4.75 -16.72 -12.67
CA ILE A 105 4.45 -17.97 -13.38
C ILE A 105 5.53 -19.01 -13.11
N LYS A 106 6.82 -18.64 -13.21
CA LYS A 106 7.93 -19.55 -12.90
C LYS A 106 7.89 -20.03 -11.45
N ALA A 107 7.65 -19.13 -10.50
CA ALA A 107 7.53 -19.46 -9.08
C ALA A 107 6.33 -20.40 -8.81
N CYS A 108 5.19 -20.15 -9.44
CA CYS A 108 4.02 -21.01 -9.39
C CYS A 108 4.34 -22.44 -9.84
N LEU A 109 5.11 -22.63 -10.92
CA LEU A 109 5.50 -23.97 -11.38
C LEU A 109 6.33 -24.71 -10.34
N VAL A 110 7.25 -24.01 -9.66
CA VAL A 110 8.08 -24.60 -8.59
C VAL A 110 7.21 -24.99 -7.40
N VAL A 111 6.39 -24.07 -6.88
CA VAL A 111 5.52 -24.34 -5.72
C VAL A 111 4.49 -25.42 -6.03
N LYS A 112 3.91 -25.44 -7.24
CA LYS A 112 2.95 -26.48 -7.67
C LYS A 112 3.58 -27.87 -7.68
N SER A 113 4.87 -27.97 -8.00
CA SER A 113 5.58 -29.27 -8.05
C SER A 113 5.89 -29.84 -6.67
N SER A 114 5.99 -29.00 -5.64
CA SER A 114 6.31 -29.40 -4.27
C SER A 114 5.74 -28.40 -3.26
N PRO A 115 4.41 -28.38 -3.04
CA PRO A 115 3.79 -27.37 -2.20
C PRO A 115 4.07 -27.62 -0.71
N ASN A 116 4.33 -26.54 0.03
CA ASN A 116 4.48 -26.58 1.48
C ASN A 116 3.25 -25.91 2.13
N HIS A 117 2.35 -26.72 2.69
CA HIS A 117 1.05 -26.26 3.17
C HIS A 117 1.00 -25.91 4.67
N GLU A 118 2.06 -26.17 5.45
CA GLU A 118 2.05 -26.08 6.92
C GLU A 118 2.22 -24.68 7.49
#